data_AF-H9VQ72-F1
#
_entry.id   AF-H9VQ72-F1
#
_cell.length_a   1.000
_cell.length_b   1.000
_cell.length_c   1.000
_cell.angle_alpha   90.00
_cell.angle_beta   90.00
_cell.angle_gamma   90.00
#
_symmetry.space_group_name_H-M   'P 1'
#
loop_
_entity.id
_entity.type
_entity.pdbx_description
1 polymer ?
#
loop_
_entity_poly.entity_id
_entity_poly.type
_entity_poly.pdbx_seq_one_letter_code
_entity_poly.pdbx_strand_id
1 'polypeptide(L)'
;MDLLSSKHGECIDRVQALIQNGLKQVPDEYIQPPSLRPTITIHNSSLSNQAPVIDLSEFHTNSLERIRYEVGQACREWGVFQVINHGVPTRLLEEMKDVG
;
A
#
# COMPACT_ATOMS: atom_id res chain seq x y z
N MET A 1 -20.29 -37.64 -22.43
CA MET A 1 -20.62 -37.86 -21.00
C MET A 1 -19.82 -36.85 -20.22
N ASP A 2 -20.52 -36.01 -19.48
CA ASP A 2 -20.16 -34.61 -19.24
C ASP A 2 -18.99 -34.44 -18.28
N LEU A 3 -17.89 -33.85 -18.78
CA LEU A 3 -16.77 -33.33 -17.97
C LEU A 3 -17.02 -31.90 -17.47
N LEU A 4 -18.26 -31.41 -17.60
CA LEU A 4 -18.73 -30.18 -16.96
C LEU A 4 -19.35 -30.52 -15.60
N SER A 5 -18.59 -31.17 -14.72
CA SER A 5 -18.95 -31.22 -13.30
C SER A 5 -18.63 -29.85 -12.69
N SER A 6 -19.58 -28.95 -12.87
CA SER A 6 -19.87 -27.74 -12.10
C SER A 6 -18.75 -27.30 -11.16
N LYS A 7 -17.91 -26.37 -11.64
CA LYS A 7 -17.20 -25.41 -10.79
C LYS A 7 -18.27 -24.60 -10.06
N HIS A 8 -18.86 -25.18 -9.02
CA HIS A 8 -19.64 -24.43 -8.04
C HIS A 8 -18.73 -23.30 -7.58
N GLY A 9 -19.22 -22.05 -7.70
CA GLY A 9 -18.46 -20.87 -7.32
C GLY A 9 -17.88 -21.09 -5.93
N GLU A 10 -16.55 -21.14 -5.85
CA GLU A 10 -15.86 -21.23 -4.56
C GLU A 10 -16.32 -20.05 -3.72
N CYS A 11 -16.99 -20.35 -2.62
CA CYS A 11 -17.28 -19.36 -1.60
C CYS A 11 -15.92 -19.00 -0.99
N ILE A 12 -15.31 -17.93 -1.48
CA ILE A 12 -14.05 -17.44 -0.92
C ILE A 12 -14.37 -16.89 0.45
N ASP A 13 -14.01 -17.65 1.47
CA ASP A 13 -14.07 -17.19 2.85
C ASP A 13 -13.21 -15.93 3.02
N ARG A 14 -13.74 -14.96 3.76
CA ARG A 14 -12.97 -13.75 4.08
C ARG A 14 -11.70 -14.16 4.80
N VAL A 15 -10.55 -13.59 4.39
CA VAL A 15 -9.26 -13.83 5.06
C VAL A 15 -9.35 -13.59 6.57
N GLN A 16 -10.09 -12.56 6.99
CA GLN A 16 -10.37 -12.31 8.41
C GLN A 16 -11.05 -13.48 9.12
N ALA A 17 -12.09 -14.08 8.51
CA ALA A 17 -12.83 -15.20 9.08
C ALA A 17 -11.94 -16.45 9.18
N LEU A 18 -11.12 -16.71 8.15
CA LEU A 18 -10.15 -17.81 8.16
C LEU A 18 -9.21 -17.71 9.37
N ILE A 19 -8.64 -16.53 9.61
CA ILE A 19 -7.75 -16.29 10.77
C ILE A 19 -8.51 -16.44 12.09
N GLN A 20 -9.70 -15.85 12.21
CA GLN A 20 -10.53 -15.96 13.43
C GLN A 20 -10.92 -17.40 13.75
N ASN A 21 -11.07 -18.26 12.74
CA ASN A 21 -11.36 -19.68 12.88
C ASN A 21 -10.12 -20.54 13.22
N GLY A 22 -8.96 -19.92 13.46
CA GLY A 22 -7.76 -20.61 13.92
C GLY A 22 -6.94 -21.25 12.80
N LEU A 23 -7.00 -20.70 11.59
CA LEU A 23 -6.13 -21.09 10.48
C LEU A 23 -4.64 -21.04 10.90
N LYS A 24 -3.93 -22.16 10.76
CA LYS A 24 -2.53 -22.30 11.19
C LYS A 24 -1.51 -22.07 10.08
N GLN A 25 -1.94 -22.24 8.83
CA GLN A 25 -1.09 -22.15 7.64
C GLN A 25 -1.89 -21.46 6.54
N VAL A 26 -1.20 -20.68 5.70
CA VAL A 26 -1.82 -20.00 4.57
C VAL A 26 -2.33 -21.04 3.57
N PRO A 27 -3.61 -20.99 3.13
CA PRO A 27 -4.13 -21.90 2.11
C PRO A 27 -3.39 -21.73 0.78
N ASP A 28 -3.31 -22.81 0.00
CA ASP A 28 -2.52 -22.86 -1.23
C ASP A 28 -2.97 -21.81 -2.25
N GLU A 29 -4.25 -21.43 -2.25
CA GLU A 29 -4.80 -20.41 -3.17
C GLU A 29 -4.24 -19.01 -2.91
N TYR A 30 -3.73 -18.73 -1.70
CA TYR A 30 -3.12 -17.45 -1.32
C TYR A 30 -1.59 -17.47 -1.40
N ILE A 31 -0.97 -18.63 -1.65
CA ILE A 31 0.49 -18.74 -1.77
C ILE A 31 0.90 -18.22 -3.15
N GLN A 32 1.60 -17.08 -3.16
CA GLN A 32 2.14 -16.51 -4.38
C GLN A 32 3.13 -17.47 -5.08
N PRO A 33 3.19 -17.48 -6.43
CA PRO A 33 4.23 -18.18 -7.18
C PRO A 33 5.63 -17.82 -6.68
N PRO A 34 6.62 -18.73 -6.76
CA PRO A 34 7.96 -18.47 -6.23
C PRO A 34 8.61 -17.15 -6.69
N SER A 35 8.33 -16.71 -7.92
CA SER A 35 8.83 -15.44 -8.48
C SER A 35 8.22 -14.17 -7.87
N LEU A 36 7.04 -14.27 -7.25
CA LEU A 36 6.32 -13.16 -6.61
C LEU A 36 6.41 -13.19 -5.09
N ARG A 37 7.03 -14.23 -4.51
CA ARG A 37 7.24 -14.29 -3.07
C ARG A 37 8.27 -13.22 -2.69
N PRO A 38 8.04 -12.46 -1.61
CA PRO A 38 8.99 -11.46 -1.17
C PRO A 38 10.30 -12.15 -0.79
N THR A 39 11.38 -11.80 -1.47
CA THR A 39 12.73 -12.16 -1.04
C THR A 39 13.01 -11.37 0.22
N ILE A 40 13.33 -12.04 1.34
CA ILE A 40 13.89 -11.37 2.53
C ILE A 40 15.30 -10.93 2.17
N THR A 41 15.41 -9.90 1.36
CA THR A 41 16.63 -9.15 1.25
C THR A 41 16.66 -8.31 2.51
N ILE A 42 17.60 -8.59 3.42
CA ILE A 42 17.97 -7.66 4.48
C ILE A 42 18.58 -6.46 3.76
N HIS A 43 17.73 -5.64 3.15
CA HIS A 43 18.12 -4.32 2.71
C HIS A 43 18.38 -3.57 4.00
N ASN A 44 19.64 -3.45 4.37
CA ASN A 44 20.11 -2.19 4.94
C ASN A 44 19.50 -1.13 4.03
N SER A 45 18.41 -0.52 4.46
CA SER A 45 17.57 0.36 3.67
C SER A 45 18.41 1.54 3.27
N SER A 46 19.10 1.42 2.14
CA SER A 46 19.75 2.53 1.48
C SER A 46 18.65 3.54 1.25
N LEU A 47 18.80 4.72 1.86
CA LEU A 47 17.87 5.84 1.76
C LEU A 47 17.55 6.20 0.28
N SER A 48 18.34 5.68 -0.67
CA SER A 48 18.15 5.80 -2.12
C SER A 48 16.89 5.15 -2.68
N ASN A 49 16.25 4.19 -1.98
CA ASN A 49 15.13 3.42 -2.51
C ASN A 49 13.76 3.80 -1.89
N GLN A 50 13.70 4.89 -1.14
CA GLN A 50 12.46 5.37 -0.54
C GLN A 50 11.75 6.36 -1.46
N ALA A 51 10.42 6.25 -1.55
CA ALA A 51 9.61 7.22 -2.27
C ALA A 51 9.85 8.64 -1.71
N PRO A 52 9.88 9.68 -2.56
CA PRO A 52 10.12 11.06 -2.14
C PRO A 52 9.13 11.50 -1.06
N VAL A 53 9.60 12.31 -0.11
CA VAL A 53 8.74 12.98 0.88
C VAL A 53 8.68 14.46 0.53
N ILE A 54 7.48 14.99 0.34
CA ILE A 54 7.23 16.39 -0.05
C ILE A 54 6.62 17.14 1.13
N ASP A 55 7.25 18.24 1.53
CA ASP A 55 6.80 19.10 2.62
C ASP A 55 5.96 20.27 2.09
N LEU A 56 4.70 20.34 2.53
CA LEU A 56 3.74 21.37 2.12
C LEU A 56 3.59 22.54 3.11
N SER A 57 4.43 22.63 4.14
CA SER A 57 4.38 23.70 5.15
C SER A 57 4.41 25.11 4.55
N GLU A 58 5.11 25.28 3.42
CA GLU A 58 5.26 26.56 2.72
C GLU A 58 4.39 26.68 1.47
N PHE A 59 3.33 25.87 1.34
CA PHE A 59 2.48 25.88 0.14
C PHE A 59 1.82 27.24 -0.14
N HIS A 60 1.51 28.01 0.92
CA HIS A 60 0.88 29.32 0.81
C HIS A 60 1.87 30.48 0.73
N THR A 61 3.17 30.21 0.59
CA THR A 61 4.22 31.24 0.48
C THR A 61 4.87 31.22 -0.92
N ASN A 62 6.01 31.90 -1.07
CA ASN A 62 6.77 31.96 -2.32
C ASN A 62 7.37 30.60 -2.75
N SER A 63 7.16 29.52 -1.98
CA SER A 63 7.68 28.18 -2.25
C SER A 63 6.77 27.32 -3.15
N LEU A 64 5.66 27.86 -3.66
CA LEU A 64 4.72 27.12 -4.51
C LEU A 64 5.38 26.50 -5.75
N GLU A 65 6.30 27.22 -6.40
CA GLU A 65 7.00 26.72 -7.60
C GLU A 65 7.98 25.59 -7.25
N ARG A 66 8.63 25.63 -6.09
CA ARG A 66 9.45 24.51 -5.58
C ARG A 66 8.59 23.27 -5.38
N ILE A 67 7.45 23.40 -4.71
CA ILE A 67 6.54 22.29 -4.44
C ILE A 67 5.98 21.70 -5.74
N ARG A 68 5.57 22.55 -6.69
CA ARG A 68 5.12 22.10 -8.03
C ARG A 68 6.21 21.32 -8.75
N TYR A 69 7.45 21.78 -8.68
CA TYR A 69 8.59 21.09 -9.26
C TYR A 69 8.83 19.73 -8.59
N GLU A 70 8.88 19.67 -7.26
CA GLU A 70 9.07 18.43 -6.48
C GLU A 70 7.97 17.40 -6.78
N VAL A 71 6.70 17.82 -6.82
CA VAL A 71 5.57 16.95 -7.18
C VAL A 71 5.73 16.45 -8.62
N GLY A 72 6.06 17.33 -9.56
CA GLY A 72 6.27 16.94 -10.96
C GLY A 72 7.40 15.93 -11.14
N GLN A 73 8.51 16.11 -10.41
CA GLN A 73 9.62 15.18 -10.42
C GLN A 73 9.25 13.83 -9.82
N ALA A 74 8.60 13.82 -8.64
CA ALA A 74 8.15 12.60 -8.01
C ALA A 74 7.17 11.80 -8.89
N CYS A 75 6.23 12.48 -9.55
CA CYS A 75 5.32 11.85 -10.51
C CYS A 75 6.06 11.22 -11.70
N ARG A 76 7.08 11.89 -12.25
CA ARG A 76 7.83 11.41 -13.41
C ARG A 76 8.77 10.25 -13.09
N GLU A 77 9.47 10.33 -11.96
CA GLU A 77 10.55 9.41 -11.62
C GLU A 77 10.07 8.23 -10.77
N TRP A 78 9.09 8.45 -9.89
CA TRP A 78 8.62 7.45 -8.93
C TRP A 78 7.19 6.99 -9.16
N GLY A 79 6.31 7.87 -9.65
CA GLY A 79 4.86 7.61 -9.75
C GLY A 79 4.14 7.57 -8.40
N VAL A 80 4.86 7.73 -7.29
CA VAL A 80 4.35 7.81 -5.92
C VAL A 80 5.26 8.69 -5.06
N PHE A 81 4.68 9.35 -4.07
CA PHE A 81 5.39 10.14 -3.07
C PHE A 81 4.58 10.20 -1.77
N GLN A 82 5.25 10.54 -0.69
CA GLN A 82 4.64 10.83 0.60
C GLN A 82 4.54 12.35 0.78
N VAL A 83 3.53 12.78 1.53
CA VAL A 83 3.32 14.21 1.81
C VAL A 83 3.28 14.43 3.31
N ILE A 84 4.00 15.45 3.79
CA ILE A 84 3.96 15.92 5.18
C ILE A 84 3.52 17.39 5.23
N ASN A 85 3.09 17.85 6.41
CA ASN A 85 2.61 19.22 6.62
C ASN A 85 1.51 19.64 5.63
N HIS A 86 0.66 18.70 5.20
CA HIS A 86 -0.43 18.91 4.23
C HIS A 86 -1.65 19.69 4.79
N GLY A 87 -1.61 20.11 6.06
CA GLY A 87 -2.67 20.90 6.68
C GLY A 87 -3.94 20.14 7.07
N VAL A 88 -4.03 18.82 6.82
CA VAL A 88 -5.15 18.00 7.30
C VAL A 88 -4.88 17.66 8.77
N PRO A 89 -5.83 17.91 9.69
CA PRO A 89 -5.63 17.66 11.12
C PRO A 89 -5.32 16.18 11.40
N THR A 90 -4.29 15.92 12.21
CA THR A 90 -3.92 14.55 12.61
C THR A 90 -5.08 13.82 13.29
N ARG A 91 -5.83 14.53 14.14
CA ARG A 91 -7.02 13.99 14.79
C ARG A 91 -8.06 13.45 13.80
N LEU A 92 -8.26 14.12 12.66
CA LEU A 92 -9.19 13.62 11.63
C LEU A 92 -8.68 12.32 11.00
N LEU A 93 -7.36 12.22 10.76
CA LEU A 93 -6.76 11.00 10.24
C LEU A 93 -6.84 9.84 11.25
N GLU A 94 -6.76 10.13 12.54
CA GLU A 94 -6.95 9.15 13.62
C GLU A 94 -8.42 8.70 13.68
N GLU A 95 -9.37 9.64 13.71
CA GLU A 95 -10.81 9.33 13.67
C GLU A 95 -11.19 8.50 12.43
N MET A 96 -10.59 8.78 11.26
CA MET A 96 -10.80 7.98 10.05
C MET A 96 -10.24 6.55 10.15
N LYS A 97 -9.16 6.34 10.90
CA LYS A 97 -8.59 4.99 11.12
C LYS A 97 -9.44 4.19 12.10
N ASP A 98 -10.02 4.84 13.09
CA ASP A 98 -10.80 4.17 14.15
C ASP A 98 -12.17 3.69 13.66
N VAL A 99 -12.73 4.30 12.62
CA VAL A 99 -14.03 3.90 12.05
C VAL A 99 -13.97 2.74 11.05
N GLY A 100 -12.78 2.40 10.54
CA GLY A 100 -12.58 1.37 9.50
C GLY A 100 -12.14 0.03 10.06
#